data_AF-A0A357FWE6-F1
#
_entry.id   AF-A0A357FWE6-F1
#
_cell.length_a   1.000
_cell.length_b   1.000
_cell.length_c   1.000
_cell.angle_alpha   90.00
_cell.angle_beta   90.00
_cell.angle_gamma   90.00
#
_symmetry.space_group_name_H-M   'P 1'
#
loop_
_entity.id
_entity.type
_entity.pdbx_description
1 polymer ?
#
loop_
_entity_poly.entity_id
_entity_poly.type
_entity_poly.pdbx_seq_one_letter_code
_entity_poly.pdbx_strand_id
1 'polypeptide(L)'
;MKKLLSILAVSILMTGVAYAADISDPATAPSPLTVEQATQMLHDGKPVYSCPMKMTWFSDQPGQCPCCTMALEKVKDIKDGQAVLEESGSGMQMDMKDMKMMESK
;
A
#
# COMPACT_ATOMS: atom_id res chain seq x y z
N MET A 1 -39.03 -10.81 -41.47
CA MET A 1 -37.97 -11.43 -40.63
C MET A 1 -36.58 -11.28 -41.27
N LYS A 2 -36.14 -10.05 -41.55
CA LYS A 2 -34.84 -9.76 -42.21
C LYS A 2 -34.05 -8.61 -41.56
N LYS A 3 -34.62 -7.98 -40.53
CA LYS A 3 -34.01 -6.85 -39.79
C LYS A 3 -33.34 -7.27 -38.47
N LEU A 4 -33.44 -8.55 -38.11
CA LEU A 4 -32.86 -9.10 -36.87
C LEU A 4 -31.39 -9.55 -37.04
N LEU A 5 -30.90 -9.72 -38.27
CA LEU A 5 -29.53 -10.18 -38.54
C LEU A 5 -28.48 -9.06 -38.63
N SER A 6 -28.89 -7.79 -38.78
CA SER A 6 -27.95 -6.66 -38.87
C SER A 6 -27.58 -6.05 -37.51
N ILE A 7 -28.25 -6.41 -36.42
CA ILE A 7 -27.97 -5.88 -35.07
C ILE A 7 -26.75 -6.57 -34.44
N LEU A 8 -26.38 -7.77 -34.91
CA LEU A 8 -25.22 -8.52 -34.41
C LEU A 8 -23.87 -8.00 -34.95
N ALA A 9 -23.87 -7.08 -35.92
CA ALA A 9 -22.66 -6.54 -36.55
C ALA A 9 -22.28 -5.12 -36.06
N VAL A 10 -23.00 -4.56 -35.08
CA VAL A 10 -22.47 -3.47 -34.21
C VAL A 10 -21.77 -4.17 -33.03
N SER A 11 -20.76 -5.01 -33.27
CA SER A 11 -19.35 -4.58 -33.05
C SER A 11 -19.30 -3.47 -32.00
N ILE A 12 -19.30 -3.77 -30.70
CA ILE A 12 -18.13 -4.23 -29.91
C ILE A 12 -16.84 -3.44 -30.22
N LEU A 13 -16.95 -2.30 -30.91
CA LEU A 13 -15.90 -1.30 -31.00
C LEU A 13 -15.96 -0.48 -29.71
N MET A 14 -14.89 -0.55 -28.94
CA MET A 14 -14.47 0.41 -27.91
C MET A 14 -14.82 0.12 -26.45
N THR A 15 -14.90 -1.14 -26.03
CA THR A 15 -14.44 -1.50 -24.68
C THR A 15 -12.92 -1.45 -24.67
N GLY A 16 -12.36 -0.30 -24.31
CA GLY A 16 -10.93 -0.13 -24.21
C GLY A 16 -10.51 1.30 -23.93
N VAL A 17 -11.23 2.02 -23.06
CA VAL A 17 -10.65 3.18 -22.39
C VAL A 17 -9.51 2.63 -21.56
N ALA A 18 -8.29 2.73 -22.09
CA ALA A 18 -7.09 2.76 -21.28
C ALA A 18 -7.32 3.90 -20.30
N TYR A 19 -7.63 3.54 -19.06
CA TYR A 19 -7.54 4.45 -17.93
C TYR A 19 -6.06 4.78 -17.82
N ALA A 20 -5.64 5.79 -18.56
CA ALA A 20 -4.45 6.54 -18.22
C ALA A 20 -4.77 7.15 -16.86
N ALA A 21 -4.29 6.50 -15.79
CA ALA A 21 -4.02 7.22 -14.55
C ALA A 21 -3.21 8.45 -14.96
N ASP A 22 -3.66 9.63 -14.56
CA ASP A 22 -3.01 10.87 -14.90
C ASP A 22 -1.67 10.91 -14.17
N ILE A 23 -0.59 10.58 -14.89
CA ILE A 23 0.79 10.53 -14.39
C ILE A 23 1.33 11.96 -14.08
N SER A 24 0.48 12.98 -14.07
CA SER A 24 0.89 14.38 -13.96
C SER A 24 0.94 14.90 -12.52
N ASP A 25 0.34 14.19 -11.55
CA ASP A 25 0.36 14.58 -10.15
C ASP A 25 1.44 13.80 -9.36
N PRO A 26 2.61 14.41 -9.04
CA PRO A 26 3.69 13.74 -8.32
C PRO A 26 3.31 13.32 -6.88
N ALA A 27 2.22 13.86 -6.35
CA ALA A 27 1.64 13.46 -5.06
C ALA A 27 0.86 12.14 -5.11
N THR A 28 0.48 11.66 -6.30
CA THR A 28 -0.30 10.43 -6.53
C THR A 28 0.56 9.36 -7.21
N ALA A 29 1.84 9.26 -6.85
CA ALA A 29 2.65 8.13 -7.29
C ALA A 29 2.10 6.84 -6.64
N PRO A 30 1.55 5.88 -7.42
CA PRO A 30 1.07 4.64 -6.85
C PRO A 30 2.24 3.89 -6.22
N SER A 31 1.98 3.24 -5.08
CA SER A 31 2.93 2.32 -4.46
C SER A 31 3.31 1.23 -5.46
N PRO A 32 4.60 0.97 -5.72
CA PRO A 32 5.00 -0.07 -6.67
C PRO A 32 4.61 -1.48 -6.21
N LEU A 33 4.44 -1.68 -4.89
CA LEU A 33 3.89 -2.91 -4.32
C LEU A 33 2.58 -2.64 -3.56
N THR A 34 1.65 -3.59 -3.63
CA THR A 34 0.50 -3.66 -2.73
C THR A 34 0.92 -4.19 -1.36
N VAL A 35 0.07 -3.99 -0.34
CA VAL A 35 0.27 -4.53 1.01
C VAL A 35 0.46 -6.05 0.97
N GLU A 36 -0.35 -6.78 0.20
CA GLU A 36 -0.25 -8.24 0.11
C GLU A 36 1.08 -8.70 -0.50
N GLN A 37 1.54 -8.03 -1.55
CA GLN A 37 2.82 -8.32 -2.19
C GLN A 37 3.99 -8.01 -1.25
N ALA A 38 3.94 -6.87 -0.58
CA ALA A 38 4.95 -6.46 0.39
C ALA A 38 5.04 -7.47 1.55
N THR A 39 3.90 -7.92 2.08
CA THR A 39 3.85 -8.96 3.13
C THR A 39 4.43 -10.29 2.64
N GLN A 40 4.08 -10.71 1.42
CA GLN A 40 4.63 -11.94 0.83
C GLN A 40 6.16 -11.87 0.68
N MET A 41 6.68 -10.74 0.23
CA MET A 41 8.12 -10.55 0.10
C MET A 41 8.84 -10.64 1.44
N LEU A 42 8.29 -10.04 2.50
CA LEU A 42 8.85 -10.17 3.86
C LEU A 42 8.83 -11.62 4.36
N HIS A 43 7.74 -12.37 4.11
CA HIS A 43 7.67 -13.80 4.43
C HIS A 43 8.71 -14.63 3.68
N ASP A 44 9.02 -14.27 2.44
CA ASP A 44 10.06 -14.92 1.63
C ASP A 44 11.49 -14.46 2.00
N GLY A 45 11.64 -13.64 3.05
CA GLY A 45 12.93 -13.08 3.47
C GLY A 45 13.52 -12.07 2.49
N LYS A 46 12.70 -11.51 1.58
CA LYS A 46 13.10 -10.47 0.63
C LYS A 46 12.96 -9.09 1.28
N PRO A 47 13.89 -8.17 1.03
CA PRO A 47 13.80 -6.83 1.58
C PRO A 47 12.61 -6.09 0.97
N VAL A 48 11.91 -5.35 1.83
CA VAL A 48 10.89 -4.38 1.43
C VAL A 48 11.27 -3.04 2.03
N TYR A 49 10.99 -1.97 1.29
CA TYR A 49 11.27 -0.61 1.69
C TYR A 49 9.98 0.21 1.71
N SER A 50 9.88 1.16 2.64
CA SER A 50 8.74 2.05 2.76
C SER A 50 9.15 3.51 2.93
N CYS A 51 8.27 4.41 2.52
CA CYS A 51 8.44 5.84 2.77
C CYS A 51 8.29 6.15 4.26
N PRO A 52 9.24 6.85 4.91
CA PRO A 52 9.17 7.16 6.35
C PRO A 52 8.02 8.12 6.70
N MET A 53 7.53 8.90 5.73
CA MET A 53 6.38 9.79 5.93
C MET A 53 5.04 9.11 5.66
N LYS A 54 5.01 8.08 4.81
CA LYS A 54 3.80 7.38 4.39
C LYS A 54 4.07 5.88 4.46
N MET A 55 3.79 5.28 5.62
CA MET A 55 3.99 3.86 5.90
C MET A 55 3.13 2.90 5.03
N THR A 56 2.35 3.41 4.07
CA THR A 56 1.55 2.60 3.13
C THR A 56 2.12 2.57 1.71
N TRP A 57 3.31 3.15 1.49
CA TRP A 57 4.00 3.14 0.21
C TRP A 57 5.17 2.15 0.25
N PHE A 58 5.09 1.06 -0.52
CA PHE A 58 6.03 -0.06 -0.46
C PHE A 58 6.78 -0.25 -1.78
N SER A 59 8.07 -0.60 -1.70
CA SER A 59 8.93 -0.94 -2.84
C SER A 59 9.86 -2.10 -2.50
N ASP A 60 10.23 -2.89 -3.51
CA ASP A 60 11.25 -3.94 -3.45
C ASP A 60 12.68 -3.41 -3.60
N GLN A 61 12.83 -2.12 -3.92
CA GLN A 61 14.11 -1.48 -4.18
C GLN A 61 14.40 -0.34 -3.20
N PRO A 62 15.68 -0.15 -2.81
CA PRO A 62 16.09 1.05 -2.11
C PRO A 62 16.06 2.25 -3.06
N GLY A 63 15.95 3.46 -2.51
CA GLY A 63 15.96 4.69 -3.32
C GLY A 63 15.37 5.88 -2.59
N GLN A 64 14.96 6.88 -3.36
CA GLN A 64 14.23 8.05 -2.87
C GLN A 64 12.75 7.91 -3.20
N CYS A 65 11.88 8.26 -2.25
CA CYS A 65 10.45 8.31 -2.47
C CYS A 65 10.11 9.42 -3.48
N PRO A 66 9.38 9.13 -4.57
CA PRO A 66 9.03 10.15 -5.57
C PRO A 66 8.07 11.22 -5.04
N CYS A 67 7.32 10.94 -3.97
CA CYS A 67 6.40 11.91 -3.38
C CYS A 67 7.08 12.93 -2.47
N CYS A 68 8.05 12.52 -1.65
CA CYS A 68 8.64 13.39 -0.61
C CYS A 68 10.16 13.53 -0.69
N THR A 69 10.82 12.87 -1.65
CA THR A 69 12.28 12.87 -1.86
C THR A 69 13.14 12.33 -0.72
N MET A 70 12.53 11.82 0.36
CA MET A 70 13.25 11.14 1.44
C MET A 70 13.72 9.74 1.02
N ALA A 71 14.78 9.25 1.64
CA ALA A 71 15.24 7.89 1.45
C ALA A 71 14.18 6.88 1.95
N LEU A 72 13.98 5.81 1.20
CA LEU A 72 13.14 4.69 1.62
C LEU A 72 13.85 3.88 2.69
N GLU A 73 13.12 3.48 3.73
CA GLU A 73 13.66 2.71 4.85
C GLU A 73 13.24 1.26 4.79
N LYS A 74 14.07 0.36 5.32
CA LYS A 74 13.74 -1.07 5.35
C LYS A 74 12.57 -1.33 6.29
N VAL A 75 11.59 -2.05 5.77
CA VAL A 75 10.44 -2.53 6.53
C VAL A 75 10.85 -3.77 7.31
N LYS A 76 10.60 -3.75 8.62
CA LYS A 76 10.80 -4.90 9.50
C LYS A 76 9.61 -5.85 9.47
N ASP A 77 8.41 -5.26 9.48
CA ASP A 77 7.14 -5.96 9.54
C ASP A 77 6.03 -5.09 8.95
N ILE A 78 4.89 -5.68 8.60
CA ILE A 78 3.70 -4.94 8.14
C ILE A 78 2.53 -5.26 9.06
N LYS A 79 2.03 -4.25 9.77
CA LYS A 79 0.91 -4.37 10.71
C LYS A 79 -0.21 -3.44 10.31
N ASP A 80 -1.44 -3.95 10.29
CA ASP A 80 -2.64 -3.18 9.90
C ASP A 80 -2.51 -2.47 8.54
N GLY A 81 -1.73 -3.06 7.62
CA GLY A 81 -1.46 -2.51 6.29
C GLY A 81 -0.40 -1.39 6.26
N GLN A 82 0.33 -1.17 7.34
CA GLN A 82 1.37 -0.15 7.47
C GLN A 82 2.74 -0.77 7.76
N ALA A 83 3.78 -0.18 7.18
CA ALA A 83 5.17 -0.51 7.45
C ALA A 83 5.54 -0.20 8.91
N VAL A 84 6.09 -1.20 9.58
CA VAL A 84 6.82 -1.07 10.84
C VAL A 84 8.29 -0.95 10.48
N LEU A 85 8.84 0.25 10.64
CA LEU A 85 10.26 0.53 10.45
C LEU A 85 11.01 0.19 11.75
N GLU A 86 12.31 -0.10 11.66
CA GLU A 86 13.17 -0.37 12.82
C GLU A 86 13.49 0.91 13.63
N GLU A 87 12.47 1.68 14.00
CA GLU A 87 12.66 2.79 14.93
C GLU A 87 12.62 2.26 16.36
N SER A 88 13.73 2.49 17.08
CA SER A 88 13.96 2.16 18.48
C SER A 88 12.73 2.40 19.35
N GLY A 89 12.15 1.29 19.85
CA GLY A 89 11.23 1.17 20.97
C GLY A 89 10.50 2.44 21.43
N SER A 90 9.27 2.64 20.97
CA SER A 90 8.30 3.50 21.66
C SER A 90 6.87 3.03 21.40
N GLY A 91 6.62 1.77 21.75
CA GLY A 91 5.30 1.28 22.06
C GLY A 91 5.23 1.05 23.56
N MET A 92 4.99 2.11 24.36
CA MET A 92 4.49 1.93 25.71
C MET A 92 3.06 1.41 25.57
N GLN A 93 2.91 0.12 25.28
CA GLN A 93 1.63 -0.57 25.34
C GLN A 93 1.27 -0.60 26.83
N MET A 94 0.56 0.42 27.30
CA MET A 94 -0.03 0.38 28.63
C MET A 94 -1.08 -0.73 28.62
N ASP A 95 -0.71 -1.87 29.18
CA ASP A 95 -1.64 -2.95 29.49
C ASP A 95 -2.76 -2.38 30.36
N MET A 96 -3.95 -2.28 29.80
CA MET A 96 -5.18 -1.77 30.44
C MET A 96 -5.62 -2.59 31.68
N LYS A 97 -4.80 -3.55 32.13
CA LYS A 97 -5.08 -4.46 33.26
C LYS A 97 -4.83 -3.81 34.62
N ASP A 98 -4.05 -2.74 34.70
CA ASP A 98 -3.70 -2.10 36.00
C ASP A 98 -4.72 -1.06 36.50
N MET A 99 -5.70 -0.67 35.68
CA MET A 99 -6.70 0.35 36.07
C MET A 99 -7.81 -0.20 36.99
N LYS A 100 -7.86 -1.52 37.24
CA LYS A 100 -8.90 -2.18 38.06
C LYS A 100 -8.59 -2.19 39.58
N MET A 101 -7.44 -1.67 40.02
CA MET A 101 -6.97 -1.79 41.41
C MET A 101 -7.27 -0.56 42.30
N MET A 102 -7.90 0.51 41.80
CA MET A 102 -8.16 1.73 42.59
C MET A 102 -9.62 1.97 42.99
N GLU A 103 -10.58 1.17 42.51
CA GLU A 103 -12.01 1.31 42.88
C GLU A 103 -12.45 0.31 43.95
N SER A 104 -11.57 -0.03 44.88
CA SER A 104 -11.92 -0.86 46.04
C SER A 104 -11.35 -0.25 47.31
N LYS A 105 -11.94 0.87 47.71
CA LYS A 105 -12.09 1.23 49.12
C LYS A 105 -13.29 2.16 49.32
#